data_AF-A0AAD7II69-F1
#
_entry.id   AF-A0AAD7II69-F1
#
_cell.length_a   1.000
_cell.length_b   1.000
_cell.length_c   1.000
_cell.angle_alpha   90.00
_cell.angle_beta   90.00
_cell.angle_gamma   90.00
#
_symmetry.space_group_name_H-M   'P 1'
#
loop_
_entity.id
_entity.type
_entity.pdbx_description
1 polymer ?
#
loop_
_entity_poly.entity_id
_entity_poly.type
_entity_poly.pdbx_seq_one_letter_code
_entity_poly.pdbx_strand_id
1 'polypeptide(L)'
;MSRHNWLYFADGTLTLQARDSTLAADGTLFNVYRHHLIAKSGFFSGMLTLPSPNQPTPTLKASNGTSDTTAVPLPPNFTTVEYEKFLNFIFNIASWSPDVPLVADLCAILKTSHFFAVESGVEYAVHFLEAHANFPAPMQFRMGCDYSLVSWVTAAFDDLMAIPVNDITPEDEELIGNKAFRALALTQAEVTDHRMSLAVCPPLPTHATWCRNQEYCQTQWDSAWTSMAGPLGWLIKEELSGAEIYKKLDLWVPAAMTGECRLLTCARLELDLTKEEAIIDRAVGALIKLVVV
;
A
#
# COMPACT_ATOMS: atom_id res chain seq x y z
N MET A 1 -28.74 -26.27 0.70
CA MET A 1 -28.21 -25.06 1.38
C MET A 1 -27.98 -25.37 2.86
N SER A 2 -26.83 -24.98 3.41
CA SER A 2 -26.50 -25.17 4.83
C SER A 2 -26.64 -23.86 5.60
N ARG A 3 -27.12 -23.92 6.84
CA ARG A 3 -27.16 -22.76 7.75
C ARG A 3 -25.79 -22.59 8.40
N HIS A 4 -25.29 -21.36 8.48
CA HIS A 4 -24.04 -21.08 9.17
C HIS A 4 -24.16 -21.39 10.67
N ASN A 5 -23.15 -22.00 11.27
CA ASN A 5 -23.26 -22.55 12.63
C ASN A 5 -23.55 -21.49 13.71
N TRP A 6 -23.12 -20.24 13.51
CA TRP A 6 -23.16 -19.19 14.54
C TRP A 6 -23.52 -17.80 14.03
N LEU A 7 -23.62 -17.61 12.71
CA LEU A 7 -24.13 -16.38 12.09
C LEU A 7 -25.55 -16.59 11.52
N TYR A 8 -26.25 -17.58 12.05
CA TYR A 8 -27.64 -17.85 11.76
C TYR A 8 -28.42 -17.66 13.07
N PHE A 9 -28.75 -16.41 13.38
CA PHE A 9 -29.53 -16.06 14.57
C PHE A 9 -30.98 -16.53 14.39
N ALA A 10 -31.56 -17.14 15.41
CA ALA A 10 -32.92 -17.66 15.34
C ALA A 10 -33.97 -16.54 15.13
N ASP A 11 -33.68 -15.36 15.63
CA ASP A 11 -34.46 -14.12 15.55
C ASP A 11 -33.89 -13.11 14.53
N GLY A 12 -32.96 -13.56 13.67
CA GLY A 12 -32.44 -12.75 12.58
C GLY A 12 -33.56 -12.28 11.64
N THR A 13 -33.43 -11.04 11.16
CA THR A 13 -34.46 -10.37 10.33
C THR A 13 -34.06 -10.29 8.86
N LEU A 14 -32.90 -10.82 8.50
CA LEU A 14 -32.35 -10.84 7.15
C LEU A 14 -31.55 -12.11 6.90
N THR A 15 -32.03 -12.94 5.98
CA THR A 15 -31.34 -14.12 5.48
C THR A 15 -30.55 -13.77 4.22
N LEU A 16 -29.23 -13.96 4.27
CA LEU A 16 -28.27 -13.78 3.19
C LEU A 16 -27.77 -15.14 2.70
N GLN A 17 -27.50 -15.27 1.40
CA GLN A 17 -26.94 -16.50 0.82
C GLN A 17 -25.59 -16.20 0.16
N ALA A 18 -24.50 -16.73 0.71
CA ALA A 18 -23.22 -16.78 -0.01
C ALA A 18 -23.13 -18.05 -0.86
N ARG A 19 -22.59 -17.92 -2.06
CA ARG A 19 -22.27 -19.06 -2.92
C ARG A 19 -20.78 -19.04 -3.17
N ASP A 20 -20.10 -20.11 -2.78
CA ASP A 20 -18.71 -20.32 -3.16
C ASP A 20 -18.68 -20.68 -4.65
N SER A 21 -17.77 -20.05 -5.40
CA SER A 21 -17.58 -20.31 -6.82
C SER A 21 -17.02 -21.71 -7.08
N THR A 22 -16.41 -22.35 -6.06
CA THR A 22 -15.56 -23.50 -6.31
C THR A 22 -16.27 -24.85 -6.28
N LEU A 23 -17.06 -25.25 -5.27
CA LEU A 23 -17.39 -26.69 -5.16
C LEU A 23 -18.74 -27.10 -4.51
N ALA A 24 -19.53 -26.18 -3.93
CA ALA A 24 -20.80 -26.55 -3.30
C ALA A 24 -21.99 -25.96 -4.07
N ALA A 25 -22.80 -26.82 -4.72
CA ALA A 25 -24.07 -26.40 -5.33
C ALA A 25 -25.03 -25.77 -4.29
N ASP A 26 -24.83 -26.11 -3.02
CA ASP A 26 -25.61 -25.67 -1.88
C ASP A 26 -24.87 -24.55 -1.12
N GLY A 27 -25.15 -23.29 -1.47
CA GLY A 27 -24.59 -22.12 -0.76
C GLY A 27 -24.90 -22.09 0.74
N THR A 28 -24.19 -21.23 1.47
CA THR A 28 -24.31 -21.03 2.92
C THR A 28 -25.27 -19.89 3.24
N LEU A 29 -26.18 -20.14 4.17
CA LEU A 29 -27.16 -19.17 4.66
C LEU A 29 -26.69 -18.52 5.95
N PHE A 30 -26.73 -17.20 5.98
CA PHE A 30 -26.53 -16.38 7.18
C PHE A 30 -27.88 -15.76 7.54
N ASN A 31 -28.30 -15.81 8.81
CA ASN A 31 -29.51 -15.12 9.27
C ASN A 31 -29.09 -14.07 10.29
N VAL A 32 -29.11 -12.80 9.87
CA VAL A 32 -28.50 -11.68 10.57
C VAL A 32 -29.51 -10.56 10.84
N TYR A 33 -29.13 -9.59 11.68
CA TYR A 33 -30.00 -8.45 11.96
C TYR A 33 -29.86 -7.37 10.91
N ARG A 34 -30.96 -7.09 10.20
CA ARG A 34 -31.04 -6.13 9.09
C ARG A 34 -30.57 -4.73 9.51
N HIS A 35 -30.98 -4.29 10.69
CA HIS A 35 -30.73 -2.93 11.16
C HIS A 35 -29.24 -2.65 11.41
N HIS A 36 -28.44 -3.65 11.82
CA HIS A 36 -27.00 -3.49 12.00
C HIS A 36 -26.27 -3.24 10.67
N LEU A 37 -26.64 -3.98 9.61
CA LEU A 37 -26.06 -3.80 8.28
C LEU A 37 -26.42 -2.42 7.70
N ILE A 38 -27.69 -2.02 7.83
CA ILE A 38 -28.16 -0.70 7.39
C ILE A 38 -27.45 0.43 8.16
N ALA A 39 -27.29 0.28 9.47
CA ALA A 39 -26.63 1.28 10.30
C ALA A 39 -25.15 1.49 9.95
N LYS A 40 -24.50 0.49 9.36
CA LYS A 40 -23.06 0.51 9.02
C LYS A 40 -22.77 0.81 7.55
N SER A 41 -23.78 0.78 6.68
CA SER A 41 -23.57 0.84 5.24
C SER A 41 -24.75 1.47 4.50
N GLY A 42 -24.47 2.54 3.76
CA GLY A 42 -25.41 3.12 2.79
C GLY A 42 -25.78 2.14 1.68
N PHE A 43 -24.86 1.24 1.29
CA PHE A 43 -25.11 0.19 0.30
C PHE A 43 -26.24 -0.73 0.75
N PHE A 44 -26.17 -1.27 1.98
CA PHE A 44 -27.22 -2.14 2.51
C PHE A 44 -28.53 -1.38 2.70
N SER A 45 -28.47 -0.12 3.12
CA SER A 45 -29.67 0.73 3.19
C SER A 45 -30.37 0.83 1.83
N GLY A 46 -29.64 1.16 0.77
CA GLY A 46 -30.19 1.24 -0.59
C GLY A 46 -30.71 -0.12 -1.08
N MET A 47 -29.87 -1.16 -1.02
CA MET A 47 -30.20 -2.50 -1.51
C MET A 47 -31.45 -3.07 -0.83
N LEU A 48 -31.63 -2.83 0.48
CA LEU A 48 -32.70 -3.44 1.27
C LEU A 48 -33.99 -2.60 1.33
N THR A 49 -34.00 -1.39 0.81
CA THR A 49 -35.17 -0.48 0.74
C THR A 49 -35.81 -0.38 -0.64
N LEU A 50 -35.11 -0.80 -1.70
CA LEU A 50 -35.62 -0.74 -3.06
C LEU A 50 -36.83 -1.68 -3.28
N PRO A 51 -37.92 -1.20 -3.90
CA PRO A 51 -39.04 -2.04 -4.32
C PRO A 51 -38.57 -3.06 -5.36
N SER A 52 -38.99 -4.32 -5.24
CA SER A 52 -38.62 -5.36 -6.20
C SER A 52 -39.30 -5.09 -7.55
N PRO A 53 -38.56 -5.02 -8.69
CA PRO A 53 -39.11 -4.63 -10.00
C PRO A 53 -40.15 -5.62 -10.57
N ASN A 54 -40.22 -6.84 -10.02
CA ASN A 54 -41.15 -7.89 -10.46
C ASN A 54 -42.41 -8.00 -9.59
N GLN A 55 -42.73 -7.04 -8.73
CA GLN A 55 -44.01 -7.02 -8.00
C GLN A 55 -45.06 -6.20 -8.76
N PRO A 56 -46.11 -6.82 -9.33
CA PRO A 56 -47.13 -6.12 -10.12
C PRO A 56 -48.10 -5.28 -9.27
N THR A 57 -47.93 -5.22 -7.95
CA THR A 57 -48.81 -4.47 -7.03
C THR A 57 -47.99 -3.83 -5.92
N PRO A 58 -48.28 -2.56 -5.55
CA PRO A 58 -47.60 -1.82 -4.49
C PRO A 58 -48.08 -2.25 -3.09
N THR A 59 -48.15 -3.56 -2.82
CA THR A 59 -48.37 -4.09 -1.48
C THR A 59 -47.02 -4.26 -0.76
N LEU A 60 -46.46 -3.12 -0.35
CA LEU A 60 -45.56 -2.79 0.77
C LEU A 60 -44.68 -3.81 1.53
N LYS A 61 -44.53 -5.08 1.15
CA LYS A 61 -43.57 -5.99 1.79
C LYS A 61 -42.88 -6.84 0.75
N ALA A 62 -41.78 -6.33 0.22
CA ALA A 62 -40.76 -7.15 -0.40
C ALA A 62 -40.23 -8.11 0.69
N SER A 63 -40.65 -9.38 0.65
CA SER A 63 -40.20 -10.48 1.53
C SER A 63 -38.76 -10.92 1.24
N ASN A 64 -37.95 -10.03 0.65
CA ASN A 64 -36.58 -10.33 0.25
C ASN A 64 -35.75 -10.48 1.53
N GLY A 65 -35.27 -11.69 1.74
CA GLY A 65 -34.43 -12.09 2.87
C GLY A 65 -35.17 -12.31 4.18
N THR A 66 -36.48 -12.57 4.21
CA THR A 66 -37.16 -12.88 5.49
C THR A 66 -37.19 -14.38 5.83
N SER A 67 -36.79 -15.24 4.89
CA SER A 67 -36.72 -16.70 5.08
C SER A 67 -35.61 -17.32 4.24
N ASP A 68 -35.25 -18.58 4.55
CA ASP A 68 -34.27 -19.38 3.80
C ASP A 68 -34.59 -19.49 2.31
N THR A 69 -35.89 -19.57 1.98
CA THR A 69 -36.38 -19.68 0.60
C THR A 69 -36.34 -18.36 -0.17
N THR A 70 -36.24 -17.23 0.53
CA THR A 70 -36.18 -15.89 -0.07
C THR A 70 -34.88 -15.17 0.27
N ALA A 71 -33.83 -15.91 0.65
CA ALA A 71 -32.54 -15.37 1.02
C ALA A 71 -31.98 -14.44 -0.05
N VAL A 72 -31.39 -13.31 0.37
CA VAL A 72 -30.77 -12.35 -0.56
C VAL A 72 -29.43 -12.93 -1.01
N PRO A 73 -29.23 -13.16 -2.32
CA PRO A 73 -27.95 -13.66 -2.83
C PRO A 73 -26.88 -12.59 -2.64
N LEU A 74 -25.79 -12.98 -1.99
CA LEU A 74 -24.61 -12.16 -1.86
C LEU A 74 -23.78 -12.21 -3.15
N PRO A 75 -23.05 -11.14 -3.49
CA PRO A 75 -22.17 -11.09 -4.64
C PRO A 75 -21.20 -12.31 -4.72
N PRO A 76 -21.02 -12.92 -5.91
CA PRO A 76 -20.22 -14.15 -6.05
C PRO A 76 -18.70 -13.91 -6.05
N ASN A 77 -18.25 -12.66 -5.96
CA ASN A 77 -16.83 -12.28 -5.95
C ASN A 77 -16.15 -12.44 -4.58
N PHE A 78 -16.89 -12.89 -3.56
CA PHE A 78 -16.36 -13.21 -2.25
C PHE A 78 -16.75 -14.64 -1.85
N THR A 79 -15.81 -15.30 -1.18
CA THR A 79 -15.99 -16.62 -0.59
C THR A 79 -16.88 -16.54 0.65
N THR A 80 -17.47 -17.68 1.04
CA THR A 80 -18.22 -17.78 2.30
C THR A 80 -17.37 -17.39 3.50
N VAL A 81 -16.08 -17.73 3.49
CA VAL A 81 -15.14 -17.38 4.56
C VAL A 81 -14.97 -15.87 4.64
N GLU A 82 -14.74 -15.17 3.53
CA GLU A 82 -14.61 -13.70 3.53
C GLU A 82 -15.87 -13.01 4.09
N TYR A 83 -17.06 -13.50 3.72
CA TYR A 83 -18.32 -13.02 4.29
C TYR A 83 -18.44 -13.26 5.79
N GLU A 84 -17.99 -14.41 6.27
CA GLU A 84 -17.95 -14.71 7.69
C GLU A 84 -17.07 -13.68 8.43
N LYS A 85 -15.84 -13.43 7.96
CA LYS A 85 -14.93 -12.42 8.55
C LYS A 85 -15.58 -11.04 8.62
N PHE A 86 -16.23 -10.62 7.52
CA PHE A 86 -16.96 -9.36 7.43
C PHE A 86 -18.11 -9.26 8.44
N LEU A 87 -18.97 -10.28 8.50
CA LEU A 87 -20.13 -10.28 9.40
C LEU A 87 -19.68 -10.32 10.87
N ASN A 88 -18.61 -11.03 11.19
CA ASN A 88 -18.04 -11.04 12.54
C ASN A 88 -17.61 -9.65 13.00
N PHE A 89 -16.98 -8.90 12.09
CA PHE A 89 -16.64 -7.50 12.32
C PHE A 89 -17.90 -6.65 12.57
N ILE A 90 -18.92 -6.74 11.70
CA ILE A 90 -20.15 -5.94 11.83
C ILE A 90 -20.88 -6.19 13.14
N PHE A 91 -20.96 -7.45 13.56
CA PHE A 91 -21.69 -7.86 14.76
C PHE A 91 -20.84 -7.89 16.04
N ASN A 92 -19.56 -7.53 15.94
CA ASN A 92 -18.61 -7.52 17.05
C ASN A 92 -18.69 -8.81 17.89
N ILE A 93 -18.63 -9.96 17.22
CA ILE A 93 -18.81 -11.25 17.89
C ILE A 93 -17.52 -11.58 18.67
N ALA A 94 -17.56 -11.30 19.98
CA ALA A 94 -16.43 -11.32 20.89
C ALA A 94 -15.64 -12.64 20.95
N SER A 95 -16.22 -13.76 20.51
CA SER A 95 -15.56 -15.07 20.51
C SER A 95 -14.47 -15.21 19.44
N TRP A 96 -14.21 -14.17 18.67
CA TRP A 96 -13.50 -14.29 17.40
C TRP A 96 -12.16 -13.54 17.33
N SER A 97 -11.84 -12.65 18.27
CA SER A 97 -10.57 -11.92 18.19
C SER A 97 -9.48 -12.66 18.98
N PRO A 98 -8.48 -13.29 18.34
CA PRO A 98 -7.16 -13.36 18.95
C PRO A 98 -6.67 -11.95 19.30
N ASP A 99 -5.72 -11.84 20.24
CA ASP A 99 -5.13 -10.54 20.61
C ASP A 99 -4.56 -9.79 19.39
N VAL A 100 -4.16 -10.54 18.34
CA VAL A 100 -3.69 -10.02 17.05
C VAL A 100 -4.47 -10.70 15.90
N PRO A 101 -5.28 -9.96 15.12
CA PRO A 101 -5.98 -10.50 13.96
C PRO A 101 -5.02 -11.01 12.88
N LEU A 102 -5.40 -12.09 12.19
CA LEU A 102 -4.62 -12.63 11.07
C LEU A 102 -4.70 -11.69 9.86
N VAL A 103 -3.60 -11.57 9.10
CA VAL A 103 -3.55 -10.77 7.86
C VAL A 103 -4.66 -11.16 6.89
N ALA A 104 -4.86 -12.46 6.64
CA ALA A 104 -5.90 -12.95 5.73
C ALA A 104 -7.31 -12.50 6.15
N ASP A 105 -7.57 -12.43 7.45
CA ASP A 105 -8.84 -12.00 8.00
C ASP A 105 -9.05 -10.49 7.83
N LEU A 106 -8.00 -9.70 8.09
CA LEU A 106 -8.02 -8.26 7.86
C LEU A 106 -8.17 -7.93 6.37
N CYS A 107 -7.51 -8.66 5.48
CA CYS A 107 -7.67 -8.50 4.04
C CYS A 107 -9.10 -8.81 3.58
N ALA A 108 -9.71 -9.87 4.12
CA ALA A 108 -11.11 -10.19 3.86
C ALA A 108 -12.04 -9.07 4.33
N ILE A 109 -11.81 -8.53 5.53
CA ILE A 109 -12.58 -7.40 6.07
C ILE A 109 -12.41 -6.15 5.20
N LEU A 110 -11.18 -5.78 4.83
CA LEU A 110 -10.91 -4.61 3.98
C LEU A 110 -11.63 -4.75 2.64
N LYS A 111 -11.44 -5.89 1.97
CA LYS A 111 -12.00 -6.21 0.67
C LYS A 111 -13.53 -6.11 0.66
N THR A 112 -14.19 -6.77 1.61
CA THR A 112 -15.66 -6.77 1.71
C THR A 112 -16.21 -5.43 2.21
N SER A 113 -15.55 -4.78 3.16
CA SER A 113 -15.95 -3.47 3.69
C SER A 113 -15.86 -2.37 2.63
N HIS A 114 -14.80 -2.38 1.82
CA HIS A 114 -14.67 -1.47 0.69
C HIS A 114 -15.83 -1.66 -0.31
N PHE A 115 -16.12 -2.91 -0.69
CA PHE A 115 -17.22 -3.20 -1.61
C PHE A 115 -18.60 -2.80 -1.08
N PHE A 116 -18.88 -3.09 0.19
CA PHE A 116 -20.15 -2.73 0.83
C PHE A 116 -20.18 -1.31 1.40
N ALA A 117 -19.17 -0.47 1.12
CA ALA A 117 -19.05 0.89 1.62
C ALA A 117 -19.24 0.99 3.16
N VAL A 118 -18.54 0.13 3.90
CA VAL A 118 -18.47 0.14 5.37
C VAL A 118 -17.15 0.81 5.78
N GLU A 119 -17.16 2.13 5.89
CA GLU A 119 -15.98 2.95 6.18
C GLU A 119 -15.25 2.49 7.45
N SER A 120 -15.98 2.24 8.55
CA SER A 120 -15.37 1.76 9.80
C SER A 120 -14.65 0.41 9.65
N GLY A 121 -15.05 -0.42 8.70
CA GLY A 121 -14.40 -1.70 8.42
C GLY A 121 -13.12 -1.53 7.60
N VAL A 122 -13.11 -0.57 6.68
CA VAL A 122 -11.90 -0.15 5.96
C VAL A 122 -10.89 0.42 6.95
N GLU A 123 -11.29 1.38 7.78
CA GLU A 123 -10.41 1.99 8.80
C GLU A 123 -9.83 0.95 9.77
N TYR A 124 -10.69 0.05 10.27
CA TYR A 124 -10.26 -1.04 11.16
C TYR A 124 -9.20 -1.91 10.49
N ALA A 125 -9.46 -2.40 9.27
CA ALA A 125 -8.54 -3.28 8.59
C ALA A 125 -7.23 -2.58 8.24
N VAL A 126 -7.28 -1.32 7.79
CA VAL A 126 -6.09 -0.52 7.48
C VAL A 126 -5.22 -0.33 8.73
N HIS A 127 -5.82 0.08 9.84
CA HIS A 127 -5.10 0.31 11.10
C HIS A 127 -4.34 -0.94 11.56
N PHE A 128 -5.00 -2.10 11.55
CA PHE A 128 -4.37 -3.33 12.01
C PHE A 128 -3.38 -3.91 11.00
N LEU A 129 -3.59 -3.74 9.69
CA LEU A 129 -2.65 -4.20 8.67
C LEU A 129 -1.34 -3.40 8.69
N GLU A 130 -1.40 -2.07 8.84
CA GLU A 130 -0.21 -1.21 8.95
C GLU A 130 0.68 -1.55 10.16
N ALA A 131 0.06 -2.02 11.25
CA ALA A 131 0.79 -2.44 12.44
C ALA A 131 1.27 -3.91 12.37
N HIS A 132 0.91 -4.66 11.34
CA HIS A 132 1.13 -6.10 11.28
C HIS A 132 2.50 -6.45 10.70
N ALA A 133 3.35 -7.14 11.47
CA ALA A 133 4.72 -7.50 11.06
C ALA A 133 4.80 -8.32 9.76
N ASN A 134 3.81 -9.17 9.49
CA ASN A 134 3.74 -9.99 8.27
C ASN A 134 2.93 -9.35 7.13
N PHE A 135 2.96 -8.02 7.00
CA PHE A 135 2.31 -7.33 5.88
C PHE A 135 3.37 -6.80 4.91
N PRO A 136 3.81 -7.63 3.93
CA PRO A 136 4.95 -7.29 3.08
C PRO A 136 4.59 -6.22 2.05
N ALA A 137 5.58 -5.42 1.65
CA ALA A 137 5.41 -4.31 0.70
C ALA A 137 4.73 -4.69 -0.62
N PRO A 138 5.04 -5.83 -1.31
CA PRO A 138 4.29 -6.28 -2.48
C PRO A 138 2.77 -6.38 -2.26
N MET A 139 2.37 -6.94 -1.11
CA MET A 139 0.97 -7.11 -0.74
C MET A 139 0.32 -5.77 -0.40
N GLN A 140 1.01 -4.93 0.38
CA GLN A 140 0.55 -3.58 0.71
C GLN A 140 0.36 -2.72 -0.54
N PHE A 141 1.31 -2.78 -1.48
CA PHE A 141 1.23 -2.10 -2.76
C PHE A 141 0.00 -2.55 -3.56
N ARG A 142 -0.19 -3.88 -3.69
CA ARG A 142 -1.33 -4.46 -4.41
C ARG A 142 -2.65 -4.01 -3.84
N MET A 143 -2.82 -4.12 -2.52
CA MET A 143 -4.04 -3.70 -1.83
C MET A 143 -4.24 -2.18 -1.90
N GLY A 144 -3.16 -1.41 -1.82
CA GLY A 144 -3.21 0.03 -2.00
C GLY A 144 -3.76 0.41 -3.37
N CYS A 145 -3.38 -0.33 -4.42
CA CYS A 145 -3.93 -0.18 -5.75
C CYS A 145 -5.41 -0.62 -5.80
N ASP A 146 -5.72 -1.83 -5.37
CA ASP A 146 -7.08 -2.40 -5.48
C ASP A 146 -8.15 -1.57 -4.72
N TYR A 147 -7.76 -0.89 -3.64
CA TYR A 147 -8.67 -0.11 -2.78
C TYR A 147 -8.38 1.40 -2.79
N SER A 148 -7.57 1.89 -3.75
CA SER A 148 -7.22 3.31 -3.89
C SER A 148 -6.65 3.96 -2.61
N LEU A 149 -5.89 3.21 -1.82
CA LEU A 149 -5.22 3.69 -0.62
C LEU A 149 -3.86 4.29 -1.00
N VAL A 150 -3.86 5.57 -1.38
CA VAL A 150 -2.67 6.27 -1.90
C VAL A 150 -1.47 6.23 -0.94
N SER A 151 -1.71 6.32 0.38
CA SER A 151 -0.66 6.22 1.39
C SER A 151 0.04 4.87 1.34
N TRP A 152 -0.70 3.78 1.13
CA TRP A 152 -0.14 2.43 1.01
C TRP A 152 0.65 2.24 -0.27
N VAL A 153 0.16 2.76 -1.39
CA VAL A 153 0.90 2.71 -2.66
C VAL A 153 2.25 3.41 -2.53
N THR A 154 2.28 4.58 -1.88
CA THR A 154 3.51 5.37 -1.69
C THR A 154 4.48 4.65 -0.76
N ALA A 155 4.04 4.32 0.47
CA ALA A 155 4.90 3.66 1.45
C ALA A 155 5.44 2.31 0.97
N ALA A 156 4.59 1.50 0.35
CA ALA A 156 5.01 0.21 -0.17
C ALA A 156 5.96 0.35 -1.37
N PHE A 157 5.81 1.38 -2.21
CA PHE A 157 6.74 1.62 -3.30
C PHE A 157 8.13 2.03 -2.79
N ASP A 158 8.18 2.86 -1.74
CA ASP A 158 9.44 3.22 -1.07
C ASP A 158 10.13 1.97 -0.49
N ASP A 159 9.39 1.10 0.19
CA ASP A 159 9.91 -0.16 0.72
C ASP A 159 10.38 -1.11 -0.41
N LEU A 160 9.67 -1.16 -1.53
CA LEU A 160 10.07 -1.93 -2.71
C LEU A 160 11.32 -1.35 -3.39
N MET A 161 11.51 -0.03 -3.37
CA MET A 161 12.72 0.62 -3.89
C MET A 161 13.97 0.26 -3.08
N ALA A 162 13.81 -0.16 -1.82
CA ALA A 162 14.91 -0.64 -0.98
C ALA A 162 15.32 -2.09 -1.28
N ILE A 163 14.53 -2.84 -2.05
CA ILE A 163 14.81 -4.24 -2.43
C ILE A 163 15.46 -4.23 -3.83
N PRO A 164 16.66 -4.81 -4.02
CA PRO A 164 17.25 -4.95 -5.35
C PRO A 164 16.30 -5.69 -6.30
N VAL A 165 16.15 -5.24 -7.55
CA VAL A 165 15.25 -5.91 -8.52
C VAL A 165 15.48 -7.42 -8.62
N ASN A 166 16.74 -7.86 -8.50
CA ASN A 166 17.11 -9.28 -8.60
C ASN A 166 16.68 -10.12 -7.39
N ASP A 167 16.33 -9.48 -6.27
CA ASP A 167 15.88 -10.13 -5.04
C ASP A 167 14.35 -10.19 -4.92
N ILE A 168 13.62 -9.54 -5.84
CA ILE A 168 12.16 -9.62 -5.92
C ILE A 168 11.75 -10.98 -6.49
N THR A 169 10.95 -11.73 -5.73
CA THR A 169 10.55 -13.08 -6.11
C THR A 169 9.46 -13.08 -7.20
N PRO A 170 9.27 -14.17 -7.95
CA PRO A 170 8.15 -14.29 -8.89
C PRO A 170 6.78 -14.11 -8.21
N GLU A 171 6.63 -14.57 -6.97
CA GLU A 171 5.42 -14.39 -6.17
C GLU A 171 5.18 -12.91 -5.84
N ASP A 172 6.24 -12.17 -5.52
CA ASP A 172 6.17 -10.71 -5.31
C ASP A 172 5.83 -9.98 -6.62
N GLU A 173 6.43 -10.39 -7.74
CA GLU A 173 6.13 -9.84 -9.07
C GLU A 173 4.65 -10.03 -9.44
N GLU A 174 4.07 -11.21 -9.15
CA GLU A 174 2.65 -11.48 -9.36
C GLU A 174 1.77 -10.56 -8.51
N LEU A 175 2.14 -10.34 -7.24
CA LEU A 175 1.43 -9.42 -6.34
C LEU A 175 1.51 -7.97 -6.82
N ILE A 176 2.70 -7.47 -7.14
CA ILE A 176 2.93 -6.09 -7.60
C ILE A 176 2.23 -5.88 -8.95
N GLY A 177 2.28 -6.87 -9.83
CA GLY A 177 1.77 -6.85 -11.19
C GLY A 177 2.75 -6.23 -12.18
N ASN A 178 2.79 -6.78 -13.40
CA ASN A 178 3.79 -6.49 -14.43
C ASN A 178 4.01 -5.00 -14.73
N LYS A 179 2.94 -4.18 -14.71
CA LYS A 179 3.05 -2.74 -15.00
C LYS A 179 3.80 -2.00 -13.90
N ALA A 180 3.47 -2.28 -12.64
CA ALA A 180 4.11 -1.66 -11.49
C ALA A 180 5.53 -2.20 -11.29
N PHE A 181 5.74 -3.50 -11.51
CA PHE A 181 7.08 -4.09 -11.48
C PHE A 181 8.01 -3.48 -12.53
N ARG A 182 7.52 -3.29 -13.77
CA ARG A 182 8.29 -2.58 -14.80
C ARG A 182 8.60 -1.15 -14.40
N ALA A 183 7.65 -0.43 -13.79
CA ALA A 183 7.88 0.93 -13.32
C ALA A 183 8.97 0.96 -12.25
N LEU A 184 8.88 0.08 -11.26
CA LEU A 184 9.89 -0.10 -10.20
C LEU A 184 11.29 -0.36 -10.79
N ALA A 185 11.42 -1.32 -11.72
CA ALA A 185 12.70 -1.66 -12.34
C ALA A 185 13.30 -0.49 -13.13
N LEU A 186 12.49 0.26 -13.88
CA LEU A 186 12.94 1.45 -14.60
C LEU A 186 13.35 2.58 -13.65
N THR A 187 12.62 2.77 -12.55
CA THR A 187 12.95 3.76 -11.51
C THR A 187 14.27 3.41 -10.82
N GLN A 188 14.49 2.15 -10.43
CA GLN A 188 15.76 1.71 -9.86
C GLN A 188 16.93 1.89 -10.84
N ALA A 189 16.72 1.57 -12.13
CA ALA A 189 17.73 1.80 -13.16
C ALA A 189 18.06 3.30 -13.33
N GLU A 190 17.06 4.18 -13.34
CA GLU A 190 17.27 5.63 -13.46
C GLU A 190 17.99 6.21 -12.24
N VAL A 191 17.63 5.77 -11.02
CA VAL A 191 18.36 6.13 -9.79
C VAL A 191 19.81 5.65 -9.86
N THR A 192 20.04 4.42 -10.30
CA THR A 192 21.38 3.85 -10.46
C THR A 192 22.20 4.66 -11.47
N ASP A 193 21.65 4.97 -12.64
CA ASP A 193 22.32 5.77 -13.66
C ASP A 193 22.68 7.17 -13.15
N HIS A 194 21.76 7.81 -12.41
CA HIS A 194 22.00 9.10 -11.77
C HIS A 194 23.16 9.04 -10.76
N ARG A 195 23.14 8.04 -9.87
CA ARG A 195 24.22 7.80 -8.89
C ARG A 195 25.56 7.55 -9.58
N MET A 196 25.57 6.73 -10.63
CA MET A 196 26.78 6.44 -11.39
C MET A 196 27.32 7.69 -12.10
N SER A 197 26.44 8.56 -12.59
CA SER A 197 26.84 9.85 -13.15
C SER A 197 27.55 10.72 -12.11
N LEU A 198 27.00 10.84 -10.91
CA LEU A 198 27.63 11.57 -9.80
C LEU A 198 28.94 10.92 -9.34
N ALA A 199 28.98 9.59 -9.30
CA ALA A 199 30.15 8.82 -8.88
C ALA A 199 31.34 9.05 -9.82
N VAL A 200 31.11 8.96 -11.14
CA VAL A 200 32.16 9.10 -12.17
C VAL A 200 32.56 10.55 -12.38
N CYS A 201 31.61 11.49 -12.24
CA CYS A 201 31.84 12.91 -12.45
C CYS A 201 31.62 13.68 -11.14
N PRO A 202 32.64 13.81 -10.27
CA PRO A 202 32.53 14.63 -9.07
C PRO A 202 32.04 16.04 -9.44
N PRO A 203 31.11 16.62 -8.65
CA PRO A 203 30.67 17.98 -8.89
C PRO A 203 31.83 18.95 -8.66
N LEU A 204 31.84 20.05 -9.41
CA LEU A 204 32.79 21.13 -9.16
C LEU A 204 32.51 21.78 -7.79
N PRO A 205 33.52 21.89 -6.91
CA PRO A 205 33.43 22.63 -5.66
C PRO A 205 32.91 24.04 -5.88
N THR A 206 32.04 24.47 -4.97
CA THR A 206 31.59 25.85 -4.90
C THR A 206 32.49 26.59 -3.91
N HIS A 207 33.22 27.58 -4.39
CA HIS A 207 34.16 28.32 -3.57
C HIS A 207 33.52 29.55 -2.92
N ALA A 208 33.81 29.78 -1.64
CA ALA A 208 33.52 31.05 -0.99
C ALA A 208 34.33 32.18 -1.66
N THR A 209 33.79 33.41 -1.62
CA THR A 209 34.42 34.58 -2.26
C THR A 209 35.81 34.91 -1.69
N TRP A 210 36.10 34.45 -0.47
CA TRP A 210 37.39 34.61 0.20
C TRP A 210 38.30 33.37 0.14
N CYS A 211 37.98 32.37 -0.69
CA CYS A 211 38.84 31.21 -0.89
C CYS A 211 40.17 31.62 -1.55
N ARG A 212 41.28 31.49 -0.81
CA ARG A 212 42.61 31.92 -1.26
C ARG A 212 43.29 30.94 -2.22
N ASN A 213 42.84 29.69 -2.24
CA ASN A 213 43.45 28.64 -3.06
C ASN A 213 42.38 27.66 -3.54
N GLN A 214 41.72 28.03 -4.64
CA GLN A 214 40.65 27.24 -5.26
C GLN A 214 41.17 25.92 -5.82
N GLU A 215 42.36 25.92 -6.44
CA GLU A 215 43.01 24.72 -6.99
C GLU A 215 43.31 23.69 -5.89
N TYR A 216 43.80 24.13 -4.73
CA TYR A 216 43.99 23.24 -3.60
C TYR A 216 42.67 22.66 -3.09
N CYS A 217 41.62 23.48 -2.94
CA CYS A 217 40.30 22.99 -2.55
C CYS A 217 39.74 21.97 -3.56
N GLN A 218 39.94 22.20 -4.86
CA GLN A 218 39.56 21.27 -5.93
C GLN A 218 40.30 19.93 -5.80
N THR A 219 41.63 19.97 -5.68
CA THR A 219 42.44 18.75 -5.56
C THR A 219 42.05 17.94 -4.32
N GLN A 220 41.79 18.62 -3.20
CA GLN A 220 41.35 17.96 -1.96
C GLN A 220 39.96 17.38 -2.10
N TRP A 221 39.04 18.07 -2.77
CA TRP A 221 37.71 17.56 -3.08
C TRP A 221 37.78 16.31 -3.96
N ASP A 222 38.52 16.35 -5.07
CA ASP A 222 38.64 15.23 -6.00
C ASP A 222 39.28 14.00 -5.33
N SER A 223 40.35 14.23 -4.55
CA SER A 223 41.00 13.16 -3.80
C SER A 223 40.06 12.55 -2.75
N ALA A 224 39.22 13.36 -2.13
CA ALA A 224 38.33 12.90 -1.07
C ALA A 224 37.07 12.22 -1.66
N TRP A 225 36.57 12.70 -2.80
CA TRP A 225 35.45 12.12 -3.56
C TRP A 225 35.76 10.71 -4.02
N THR A 226 36.94 10.51 -4.61
CA THR A 226 37.38 9.23 -5.20
C THR A 226 37.78 8.17 -4.18
N SER A 227 37.77 8.49 -2.88
CA SER A 227 38.01 7.51 -1.82
C SER A 227 36.81 6.56 -1.68
N MET A 228 37.08 5.26 -1.54
CA MET A 228 36.05 4.25 -1.24
C MET A 228 35.39 4.44 0.14
N ALA A 229 36.03 5.19 1.05
CA ALA A 229 35.44 5.59 2.33
C ALA A 229 34.60 6.89 2.22
N GLY A 230 34.62 7.54 1.05
CA GLY A 230 33.95 8.79 0.77
C GLY A 230 32.74 8.65 -0.18
N PRO A 231 32.34 9.77 -0.82
CA PRO A 231 31.13 9.86 -1.64
C PRO A 231 31.04 8.81 -2.75
N LEU A 232 32.13 8.52 -3.46
CA LEU A 232 32.16 7.47 -4.49
C LEU A 232 31.70 6.12 -3.93
N GLY A 233 32.24 5.73 -2.78
CA GLY A 233 31.89 4.47 -2.13
C GLY A 233 30.46 4.44 -1.59
N TRP A 234 29.85 5.60 -1.28
CA TRP A 234 28.47 5.69 -0.83
C TRP A 234 27.48 5.65 -2.00
N LEU A 235 27.80 6.33 -3.11
CA LEU A 235 26.98 6.35 -4.33
C LEU A 235 26.92 4.99 -5.03
N ILE A 236 27.98 4.20 -4.94
CA ILE A 236 28.03 2.84 -5.52
C ILE A 236 27.30 1.81 -4.64
N LYS A 237 27.09 2.10 -3.35
CA LYS A 237 26.37 1.19 -2.45
C LYS A 237 24.87 1.41 -2.60
N GLU A 238 24.14 0.34 -2.89
CA GLU A 238 22.70 0.38 -3.17
C GLU A 238 21.86 0.76 -1.93
N GLU A 239 22.37 0.51 -0.72
CA GLU A 239 21.63 0.61 0.55
C GLU A 239 21.33 2.03 1.06
N LEU A 240 21.89 3.09 0.46
CA LEU A 240 21.72 4.46 0.95
C LEU A 240 20.86 5.29 0.00
N SER A 241 19.88 6.00 0.53
CA SER A 241 19.14 7.04 -0.21
C SER A 241 19.99 8.29 -0.46
N GLY A 242 19.64 9.09 -1.48
CA GLY A 242 20.24 10.41 -1.72
C GLY A 242 20.26 11.30 -0.47
N ALA A 243 19.15 11.35 0.27
CA ALA A 243 19.06 12.05 1.55
C ALA A 243 20.05 11.54 2.62
N GLU A 244 20.28 10.24 2.72
CA GLU A 244 21.26 9.66 3.65
C GLU A 244 22.70 9.94 3.22
N ILE A 245 22.97 9.88 1.91
CA ILE A 245 24.26 10.29 1.34
C ILE A 245 24.53 11.76 1.66
N TYR A 246 23.51 12.63 1.52
CA TYR A 246 23.63 14.03 1.88
C TYR A 246 23.91 14.24 3.39
N LYS A 247 23.18 13.57 4.28
CA LYS A 247 23.46 13.62 5.73
C LYS A 247 24.88 13.18 6.06
N LYS A 248 25.40 12.15 5.37
CA LYS A 248 26.80 11.72 5.51
C LYS A 248 27.77 12.77 5.00
N LEU A 249 27.49 13.39 3.86
CA LEU A 249 28.29 14.48 3.29
C LEU A 249 28.37 15.70 4.22
N ASP A 250 27.26 16.09 4.85
CA ASP A 250 27.22 17.25 5.77
C ASP A 250 28.11 17.03 7.01
N LEU A 251 28.12 15.80 7.52
CA LEU A 251 28.98 15.37 8.63
C LEU A 251 30.43 15.11 8.22
N TRP A 252 30.68 14.92 6.92
CA TRP A 252 31.99 14.55 6.40
C TRP A 252 32.90 15.77 6.24
N VAL A 253 34.05 15.73 6.92
CA VAL A 253 35.04 16.82 6.88
C VAL A 253 36.25 16.36 6.08
N PRO A 254 36.35 16.67 4.77
CA PRO A 254 37.57 16.45 4.02
C PRO A 254 38.68 17.31 4.64
N ALA A 255 39.79 16.66 5.02
CA ALA A 255 40.79 17.19 5.95
C ALA A 255 41.46 18.52 5.54
N ALA A 256 41.26 18.97 4.30
CA ALA A 256 41.99 20.10 3.73
C ALA A 256 41.15 21.05 2.85
N MET A 257 39.84 20.82 2.72
CA MET A 257 38.94 21.80 2.12
C MET A 257 38.53 22.83 3.18
N THR A 258 38.48 24.11 2.84
CA THR A 258 37.97 25.13 3.77
C THR A 258 36.50 24.85 4.12
N GLY A 259 36.11 25.04 5.38
CA GLY A 259 34.76 24.77 5.86
C GLY A 259 33.67 25.46 5.04
N GLU A 260 33.86 26.71 4.61
CA GLU A 260 32.83 27.43 3.85
C GLU A 260 32.68 26.93 2.41
N CYS A 261 33.78 26.65 1.70
CA CYS A 261 33.68 26.01 0.38
C CYS A 261 32.99 24.64 0.49
N ARG A 262 33.25 23.88 1.56
CA ARG A 262 32.60 22.60 1.81
C ARG A 262 31.08 22.78 1.94
N LEU A 263 30.64 23.67 2.83
CA LEU A 263 29.22 23.93 3.05
C LEU A 263 28.51 24.38 1.76
N LEU A 264 29.11 25.29 0.99
CA LEU A 264 28.57 25.73 -0.29
C LEU A 264 28.49 24.58 -1.32
N THR A 265 29.51 23.71 -1.35
CA THR A 265 29.54 22.54 -2.24
C THR A 265 28.48 21.51 -1.84
N CYS A 266 28.34 21.23 -0.55
CA CYS A 266 27.32 20.34 0.00
C CYS A 266 25.91 20.86 -0.30
N ALA A 267 25.64 22.16 -0.07
CA ALA A 267 24.35 22.76 -0.36
C ALA A 267 23.97 22.67 -1.85
N ARG A 268 24.95 22.80 -2.75
CA ARG A 268 24.73 22.57 -4.18
C ARG A 268 24.41 21.11 -4.49
N LEU A 269 25.16 20.20 -3.85
CA LEU A 269 24.99 18.76 -4.00
C LEU A 269 23.65 18.24 -3.49
N GLU A 270 23.07 18.90 -2.48
CA GLU A 270 21.74 18.58 -1.99
C GLU A 270 20.74 18.52 -3.14
N LEU A 271 20.74 19.53 -4.01
CA LEU A 271 19.85 19.59 -5.18
C LEU A 271 20.06 18.44 -6.16
N ASP A 272 21.29 17.98 -6.32
CA ASP A 272 21.61 16.86 -7.21
C ASP A 272 21.25 15.51 -6.58
N LEU A 273 21.47 15.34 -5.27
CA LEU A 273 21.13 14.12 -4.55
C LEU A 273 19.61 13.97 -4.37
N THR A 274 18.89 15.08 -4.18
CA THR A 274 17.43 15.07 -4.03
C THR A 274 16.67 14.76 -5.33
N LYS A 275 17.39 14.59 -6.46
CA LYS A 275 16.77 14.19 -7.74
C LYS A 275 16.22 12.78 -7.67
N GLU A 276 16.74 11.92 -6.80
CA GLU A 276 16.26 10.55 -6.62
C GLU A 276 14.81 10.54 -6.15
N GLU A 277 14.47 11.36 -5.16
CA GLU A 277 13.13 11.54 -4.63
C GLU A 277 12.19 12.04 -5.73
N ALA A 278 12.64 12.99 -6.56
CA ALA A 278 11.84 13.45 -7.70
C ALA A 278 11.61 12.36 -8.77
N ILE A 279 12.59 11.46 -8.98
CA ILE A 279 12.46 10.31 -9.88
C ILE A 279 11.41 9.33 -9.32
N ILE A 280 11.47 9.02 -8.01
CA ILE A 280 10.54 8.14 -7.30
C ILE A 280 9.13 8.74 -7.28
N ASP A 281 8.96 9.99 -6.85
CA ASP A 281 7.68 10.71 -6.79
C ASP A 281 6.97 10.72 -8.15
N ARG A 282 7.74 10.92 -9.23
CA ARG A 282 7.21 10.88 -10.59
C ARG A 282 6.69 9.50 -10.97
N ALA A 283 7.41 8.43 -10.59
CA ALA A 283 7.00 7.06 -10.84
C ALA A 283 5.74 6.69 -10.04
N VAL A 284 5.74 6.97 -8.73
CA VAL A 284 4.60 6.76 -7.84
C VAL A 284 3.38 7.55 -8.31
N GLY A 285 3.56 8.83 -8.65
CA GLY A 285 2.50 9.67 -9.18
C GLY A 285 1.93 9.19 -10.51
N ALA A 286 2.75 8.55 -11.36
CA ALA A 286 2.26 7.91 -12.58
C ALA A 286 1.45 6.64 -12.28
N LEU A 287 1.87 5.83 -11.30
CA LEU A 287 1.17 4.62 -10.88
C LEU A 287 -0.18 4.94 -10.22
N ILE A 288 -0.22 5.93 -9.31
CA ILE A 288 -1.47 6.37 -8.66
C ILE A 288 -2.48 6.83 -9.72
N LYS A 289 -2.04 7.55 -10.75
CA LYS A 289 -2.92 7.97 -11.86
C LYS A 289 -3.51 6.80 -12.65
N LEU A 290 -2.86 5.64 -12.65
CA LEU A 290 -3.40 4.43 -13.29
C LEU A 290 -4.41 3.70 -12.40
N VAL A 291 -4.34 3.92 -11.08
CA VAL A 291 -5.24 3.31 -10.09
C VAL A 291 -6.53 4.09 -9.94
N VAL A 292 -6.48 5.42 -9.99
CA VAL A 292 -7.61 6.31 -9.69
C VAL A 292 -8.57 6.52 -10.89
N VAL A 293 -8.34 5.83 -12.03
CA VAL A 293 -9.16 5.92 -13.26
C VAL A 293 -10.09 4.72 -13.38
#